data_AF-A0A0R1U6J5-F1
#
_entry.id   AF-A0A0R1U6J5-F1
#
_cell.length_a   1.000
_cell.length_b   1.000
_cell.length_c   1.000
_cell.angle_alpha   90.00
_cell.angle_beta   90.00
_cell.angle_gamma   90.00
#
_symmetry.space_group_name_H-M   'P 1'
#
loop_
_entity.id
_entity.type
_entity.pdbx_description
1 polymer ?
#
loop_
_entity_poly.entity_id
_entity_poly.type
_entity_poly.pdbx_seq_one_letter_code
_entity_poly.pdbx_strand_id
1 'polypeptide(L)'
;MISVVDNYMKNKGITITDIAKASGISISTLSNAFKKPVANWSIRILNGLAATTFDDPAQVLTELQPRPFKYVVDDDKQTIQGFHIEDPHLFWVVEAAVHNSVMEGWQPTKADIMDTYRVITEPQPELERDFKQIFGDDHGDK
;
A
#
# COMPACT_ATOMS: atom_id res chain seq x y z
N MET A 1 -26.34 6.12 -11.51
CA MET A 1 -25.11 6.08 -10.70
C MET A 1 -23.95 5.93 -11.68
N ILE A 2 -23.03 6.90 -11.74
CA ILE A 2 -21.85 6.79 -12.61
C ILE A 2 -20.91 5.77 -11.96
N SER A 3 -20.48 4.75 -12.70
CA SER A 3 -19.62 3.71 -12.13
C SER A 3 -18.20 4.25 -11.91
N VAL A 4 -17.46 3.70 -10.93
CA VAL A 4 -16.07 4.12 -10.65
C VAL A 4 -15.20 4.00 -11.88
N VAL A 5 -15.44 2.99 -12.72
CA VAL A 5 -14.72 2.81 -13.98
C VAL A 5 -15.07 3.87 -15.02
N ASP A 6 -16.30 4.35 -15.08
CA ASP A 6 -16.66 5.46 -15.97
C ASP A 6 -15.91 6.74 -15.60
N ASN A 7 -15.76 7.02 -14.30
CA ASN A 7 -14.97 8.15 -13.83
C ASN A 7 -13.49 7.97 -14.15
N TYR A 8 -12.93 6.79 -13.89
CA TYR A 8 -11.53 6.47 -14.24
C TYR A 8 -11.28 6.66 -15.74
N MET A 9 -12.13 6.08 -16.61
CA MET A 9 -11.99 6.21 -18.06
C MET A 9 -12.10 7.66 -18.52
N LYS A 10 -13.06 8.43 -17.98
CA LYS A 10 -13.21 9.86 -18.30
C LYS A 10 -11.99 10.67 -17.89
N ASN A 11 -11.46 10.44 -16.70
CA ASN A 11 -10.29 11.16 -16.19
C ASN A 11 -9.02 10.85 -17.01
N LYS A 12 -8.89 9.62 -17.50
CA LYS A 12 -7.77 9.19 -18.35
C LYS A 12 -7.99 9.48 -19.84
N GLY A 13 -9.17 10.00 -20.22
CA GLY A 13 -9.51 10.31 -21.61
C GLY A 13 -9.61 9.08 -22.52
N ILE A 14 -9.93 7.91 -21.96
CA ILE A 14 -10.01 6.63 -22.70
C ILE A 14 -11.45 6.17 -22.86
N THR A 15 -11.68 5.30 -23.83
CA THR A 15 -12.98 4.65 -24.06
C THR A 15 -12.88 3.13 -23.96
N ILE A 16 -14.02 2.45 -23.81
CA ILE A 16 -14.10 0.98 -23.86
C ILE A 16 -13.57 0.40 -25.17
N THR A 17 -13.64 1.16 -26.27
CA THR A 17 -13.11 0.77 -27.57
C THR A 17 -11.59 0.78 -27.58
N ASP A 18 -10.97 1.75 -26.92
CA ASP A 18 -9.51 1.83 -26.80
C ASP A 18 -8.98 0.64 -25.99
N ILE A 19 -9.68 0.32 -24.89
CA ILE A 19 -9.38 -0.86 -24.06
C ILE A 19 -9.52 -2.14 -24.88
N ALA A 20 -10.59 -2.28 -25.67
CA ALA A 20 -10.79 -3.45 -26.51
C ALA A 20 -9.67 -3.63 -27.54
N LYS A 21 -9.23 -2.53 -28.17
CA LYS A 21 -8.13 -2.55 -29.15
C LYS A 21 -6.79 -2.91 -28.52
N ALA A 22 -6.45 -2.29 -27.39
CA ALA A 22 -5.16 -2.51 -26.73
C ALA A 22 -5.05 -3.92 -26.12
N SER A 23 -6.15 -4.45 -25.58
CA SER A 23 -6.14 -5.71 -24.82
C SER A 23 -6.59 -6.94 -25.62
N GLY A 24 -7.18 -6.74 -26.80
CA GLY A 24 -7.85 -7.79 -27.56
C GLY A 24 -9.08 -8.38 -26.87
N ILE A 25 -9.65 -7.70 -25.87
CA ILE A 25 -10.85 -8.12 -25.17
C ILE A 25 -12.07 -7.55 -25.91
N SER A 26 -13.11 -8.37 -26.11
CA SER A 26 -14.33 -7.87 -26.77
C SER A 26 -15.01 -6.79 -25.93
N ILE A 27 -15.62 -5.80 -26.61
CA ILE A 27 -16.42 -4.75 -25.97
C ILE A 27 -17.54 -5.35 -25.11
N SER A 28 -18.17 -6.45 -25.56
CA SER A 28 -19.20 -7.15 -24.80
C SER A 28 -18.67 -7.72 -23.46
N THR A 29 -17.46 -8.28 -23.46
CA THR A 29 -16.82 -8.81 -22.26
C THR A 29 -16.47 -7.69 -21.29
N LEU A 30 -15.88 -6.59 -21.79
CA LEU A 30 -15.58 -5.39 -20.99
C LEU A 30 -16.85 -4.79 -20.39
N SER A 31 -17.92 -4.62 -21.19
CA SER A 31 -19.19 -4.06 -20.74
C SER A 31 -19.84 -4.92 -19.65
N ASN A 32 -19.77 -6.24 -19.78
CA ASN A 32 -20.30 -7.16 -18.77
C ASN A 32 -19.45 -7.16 -17.49
N ALA A 33 -18.13 -7.00 -17.61
CA ALA A 33 -17.26 -6.84 -16.45
C ALA A 33 -17.57 -5.54 -15.70
N PHE A 34 -17.67 -4.41 -16.41
CA PHE A 34 -17.86 -3.07 -15.82
C PHE A 34 -19.19 -2.89 -15.08
N LYS A 35 -20.16 -3.78 -15.30
CA LYS A 35 -21.42 -3.85 -14.52
C LYS A 35 -21.26 -4.53 -13.16
N LYS A 36 -20.13 -5.18 -12.91
CA LYS A 36 -19.83 -5.92 -11.66
C LYS A 36 -18.87 -5.12 -10.79
N PRO A 37 -18.84 -5.35 -9.47
CA PRO A 37 -17.81 -4.80 -8.59
C PRO A 37 -16.40 -5.13 -9.08
N VAL A 38 -15.45 -4.20 -8.92
CA VAL A 38 -14.04 -4.36 -9.35
C VAL A 38 -13.40 -5.61 -8.74
N ALA A 39 -13.74 -5.94 -7.49
CA ALA A 39 -13.31 -7.17 -6.81
C ALA A 39 -13.65 -8.48 -7.55
N ASN A 40 -14.64 -8.45 -8.44
CA ASN A 40 -15.10 -9.63 -9.20
C ASN A 40 -14.53 -9.66 -10.63
N TRP A 41 -13.67 -8.72 -10.99
CA TRP A 41 -13.07 -8.67 -12.31
C TRP A 41 -11.89 -9.63 -12.38
N SER A 42 -11.66 -10.20 -13.57
CA SER A 42 -10.45 -10.96 -13.81
C SER A 42 -9.26 -10.02 -13.97
N ILE A 43 -8.06 -10.52 -13.63
CA ILE A 43 -6.79 -9.81 -13.85
C ILE A 43 -6.65 -9.36 -15.32
N ARG A 44 -7.20 -10.13 -16.27
CA ARG A 44 -7.22 -9.77 -17.69
C ARG A 44 -7.90 -8.42 -17.97
N ILE A 45 -8.98 -8.09 -17.26
CA ILE A 45 -9.69 -6.80 -17.41
C ILE A 45 -8.82 -5.66 -16.87
N LEU A 46 -8.20 -5.85 -15.70
CA LEU A 46 -7.27 -4.88 -15.10
C LEU A 46 -6.06 -4.64 -16.00
N ASN A 47 -5.44 -5.70 -16.51
CA ASN A 47 -4.32 -5.61 -17.44
C ASN A 47 -4.71 -4.91 -18.75
N GLY A 48 -5.96 -5.09 -19.21
CA GLY A 48 -6.45 -4.39 -20.39
C GLY A 48 -6.55 -2.88 -20.18
N LEU A 49 -7.04 -2.46 -19.01
CA LEU A 49 -7.07 -1.05 -18.62
C LEU A 49 -5.64 -0.47 -18.52
N ALA A 50 -4.76 -1.16 -17.78
CA ALA A 50 -3.35 -0.78 -17.60
C ALA A 50 -2.61 -0.65 -18.93
N ALA A 51 -2.79 -1.59 -19.86
CA ALA A 51 -2.19 -1.53 -21.18
C ALA A 51 -2.68 -0.34 -22.03
N THR A 52 -3.88 0.17 -21.75
CA THR A 52 -4.46 1.32 -22.47
C THR A 52 -3.93 2.64 -21.92
N THR A 53 -3.70 2.73 -20.62
CA THR A 53 -3.19 3.95 -19.96
C THR A 53 -1.68 3.95 -19.78
N PHE A 54 -1.01 2.85 -20.09
CA PHE A 54 0.41 2.61 -19.80
C PHE A 54 0.74 2.71 -18.30
N ASP A 55 -0.26 2.51 -17.44
CA ASP A 55 -0.09 2.47 -15.98
C ASP A 55 0.28 1.06 -15.51
N ASP A 56 0.78 0.94 -14.28
CA ASP A 56 0.93 -0.34 -13.59
C ASP A 56 -0.44 -0.91 -13.19
N PRO A 57 -0.73 -2.21 -13.40
CA PRO A 57 -2.02 -2.81 -13.01
C PRO A 57 -2.40 -2.64 -11.53
N ALA A 58 -1.43 -2.59 -10.62
CA ALA A 58 -1.68 -2.34 -9.20
C ALA A 58 -2.08 -0.88 -8.94
N GLN A 59 -1.50 0.07 -9.68
CA GLN A 59 -1.94 1.47 -9.63
C GLN A 59 -3.39 1.60 -10.15
N VAL A 60 -3.70 0.96 -11.30
CA VAL A 60 -5.07 0.94 -11.85
C VAL A 60 -6.07 0.37 -10.83
N LEU A 61 -5.72 -0.74 -10.18
CA LEU A 61 -6.55 -1.32 -9.13
C LEU A 61 -6.73 -0.38 -7.93
N THR A 62 -5.69 0.36 -7.55
CA THR A 62 -5.74 1.31 -6.43
C THR A 62 -6.66 2.49 -6.73
N GLU A 63 -6.63 3.02 -7.96
CA GLU A 63 -7.54 4.09 -8.40
C GLU A 63 -9.00 3.60 -8.50
N LEU A 64 -9.21 2.38 -8.99
CA LEU A 64 -10.55 1.79 -9.20
C LEU A 64 -11.17 1.22 -7.93
N GLN A 65 -10.36 0.78 -6.98
CA GLN A 65 -10.82 0.19 -5.73
C GLN A 65 -9.87 0.60 -4.61
N PRO A 66 -9.98 1.86 -4.14
CA PRO A 66 -9.19 2.35 -3.01
C PRO A 66 -9.39 1.42 -1.82
N ARG A 67 -8.29 0.86 -1.31
CA ARG A 67 -8.32 0.08 -0.08
C ARG A 67 -7.93 1.03 1.04
N PRO A 68 -8.86 1.40 1.95
CA PRO A 68 -8.47 2.18 3.10
C PRO A 68 -7.43 1.38 3.89
N PHE A 69 -6.38 2.06 4.32
CA PHE A 69 -5.42 1.47 5.23
C PHE A 69 -6.15 0.99 6.49
N LYS A 70 -5.78 -0.20 6.95
CA LYS A 70 -6.25 -0.76 8.21
C LYS A 70 -5.03 -1.18 9.01
N TYR A 71 -4.87 -0.57 10.17
CA TYR A 71 -3.93 -1.06 11.18
C TYR A 71 -4.51 -2.32 11.83
N VAL A 72 -3.79 -3.44 11.75
CA VAL A 72 -4.24 -4.73 12.27
C VAL A 72 -3.27 -5.20 13.35
N VAL A 73 -3.80 -5.37 14.56
CA VAL A 73 -3.12 -5.94 15.71
C VAL A 73 -3.96 -7.10 16.24
N ASP A 74 -3.31 -8.18 16.66
CA ASP A 74 -3.91 -9.33 17.32
C ASP A 74 -3.10 -9.62 18.59
N ASP A 75 -3.62 -9.19 19.73
CA ASP A 75 -2.95 -9.27 21.03
C ASP A 75 -2.79 -10.72 21.49
N ASP A 76 -3.79 -11.56 21.23
CA ASP A 76 -3.78 -12.99 21.61
C ASP A 76 -2.68 -13.75 20.86
N LYS A 77 -2.43 -13.38 19.60
CA LYS A 77 -1.36 -13.97 18.78
C LYS A 77 -0.07 -13.17 18.79
N GLN A 78 -0.01 -12.05 19.50
CA GLN A 78 1.11 -11.11 19.50
C GLN A 78 1.57 -10.76 18.08
N THR A 79 0.62 -10.35 17.22
CA THR A 79 0.94 -9.94 15.85
C THR A 79 0.57 -8.50 15.54
N ILE A 80 1.46 -7.80 14.84
CA ILE A 80 1.26 -6.45 14.31
C ILE A 80 1.45 -6.51 12.80
N GLN A 81 0.43 -6.15 12.03
CA GLN A 81 0.39 -6.30 10.56
C GLN A 81 0.81 -7.72 10.09
N GLY A 82 0.49 -8.75 10.88
CA GLY A 82 0.84 -10.14 10.59
C GLY A 82 2.33 -10.51 10.79
N PHE A 83 3.15 -9.63 11.38
CA PHE A 83 4.44 -9.98 11.96
C PHE A 83 4.24 -10.45 13.40
N HIS A 84 4.77 -11.62 13.75
CA HIS A 84 4.66 -12.18 15.10
C HIS A 84 5.89 -11.81 15.92
N ILE A 85 5.65 -11.35 17.15
CA ILE A 85 6.69 -11.07 18.13
C ILE A 85 6.54 -12.07 19.28
N GLU A 86 7.56 -12.90 19.48
CA GLU A 86 7.51 -13.98 20.47
C GLU A 86 7.50 -13.46 21.92
N ASP A 87 8.35 -12.47 22.20
CA ASP A 87 8.46 -11.87 23.52
C ASP A 87 7.27 -10.92 23.81
N PRO A 88 6.44 -11.20 24.83
CA PRO A 88 5.26 -10.39 25.13
C PRO A 88 5.57 -8.94 25.52
N HIS A 89 6.69 -8.70 26.18
CA HIS A 89 7.09 -7.35 26.57
C HIS A 89 7.54 -6.56 25.34
N LEU A 90 8.35 -7.16 24.47
CA LEU A 90 8.75 -6.53 23.20
C LEU A 90 7.57 -6.28 22.28
N PHE A 91 6.57 -7.17 22.26
CA PHE A 91 5.34 -6.95 21.50
C PHE A 91 4.68 -5.61 21.87
N TRP A 92 4.46 -5.35 23.16
CA TRP A 92 3.84 -4.09 23.60
C TRP A 92 4.72 -2.86 23.36
N VAL A 93 6.05 -2.99 23.48
CA VAL A 93 6.97 -1.89 23.16
C VAL A 93 6.89 -1.51 21.68
N VAL A 94 6.90 -2.51 20.79
CA VAL A 94 6.82 -2.28 19.34
C VAL A 94 5.43 -1.79 18.96
N GLU A 95 4.37 -2.36 19.53
CA GLU A 95 2.98 -1.96 19.30
C GLU A 95 2.78 -0.48 19.63
N ALA A 96 3.23 -0.04 20.81
CA ALA A 96 3.09 1.35 21.22
C ALA A 96 3.83 2.33 20.30
N ALA A 97 5.06 1.98 19.89
CA ALA A 97 5.84 2.80 18.94
C ALA A 97 5.12 2.91 17.59
N VAL A 98 4.66 1.78 17.05
CA VAL A 98 3.96 1.71 15.77
C VAL A 98 2.61 2.45 15.83
N HIS A 99 1.84 2.25 16.90
CA HIS A 99 0.54 2.88 17.08
C HIS A 99 0.62 4.40 17.06
N ASN A 100 1.60 4.97 17.77
CA ASN A 100 1.83 6.41 17.78
C ASN A 100 2.12 6.94 16.37
N SER A 101 3.01 6.28 15.61
CA SER A 101 3.30 6.67 14.23
C SER A 101 2.09 6.49 13.30
N VAL A 102 1.27 5.46 13.51
CA VAL A 102 0.03 5.27 12.75
C VAL A 102 -0.96 6.42 12.99
N MET A 103 -1.08 6.90 14.22
CA MET A 103 -1.91 8.06 14.57
C MET A 103 -1.42 9.35 13.90
N GLU A 104 -0.13 9.44 13.60
CA GLU A 104 0.50 10.52 12.82
C GLU A 104 0.34 10.34 11.29
N GLY A 105 -0.33 9.26 10.86
CA GLY A 105 -0.66 9.00 9.45
C GLY A 105 0.24 7.98 8.76
N TRP A 106 1.16 7.34 9.49
CA TRP A 106 1.95 6.26 8.94
C TRP A 106 1.10 5.02 8.64
N GLN A 107 1.39 4.36 7.52
CA GLN A 107 0.66 3.19 7.04
C GLN A 107 1.60 1.98 6.90
N PRO A 108 2.06 1.40 8.02
CA PRO A 108 3.08 0.37 8.02
C PRO A 108 2.62 -0.91 7.33
N THR A 109 3.53 -1.48 6.56
CA THR A 109 3.49 -2.85 6.06
C THR A 109 4.11 -3.80 7.08
N LYS A 110 3.98 -5.11 6.84
CA LYS A 110 4.67 -6.12 7.65
C LYS A 110 6.20 -5.91 7.70
N ALA A 111 6.81 -5.50 6.59
CA ALA A 111 8.25 -5.26 6.52
C ALA A 111 8.66 -4.09 7.41
N ASP A 112 7.87 -3.02 7.43
CA ASP A 112 8.11 -1.87 8.29
C ASP A 112 8.04 -2.22 9.79
N ILE A 113 7.13 -3.12 10.17
CA ILE A 113 7.07 -3.66 11.54
C ILE A 113 8.33 -4.47 11.85
N MET A 114 8.78 -5.31 10.92
CA MET A 114 10.02 -6.09 11.07
C MET A 114 11.25 -5.19 11.26
N ASP A 115 11.35 -4.11 10.49
CA ASP A 115 12.44 -3.15 10.60
C ASP A 115 12.36 -2.38 11.94
N THR A 116 11.17 -1.97 12.37
CA THR A 116 10.95 -1.34 13.68
C THR A 116 11.40 -2.27 14.82
N TYR A 117 11.01 -3.53 14.76
CA TYR A 117 11.42 -4.56 15.72
C TYR A 117 12.94 -4.74 15.73
N ARG A 118 13.58 -4.81 14.56
CA ARG A 118 15.05 -4.91 14.44
C ARG A 118 15.75 -3.73 15.08
N VAL A 119 15.29 -2.50 14.82
CA VAL A 119 15.88 -1.28 15.38
C VAL A 119 15.79 -1.25 16.92
N ILE A 120 14.71 -1.78 17.50
CA ILE A 120 14.51 -1.84 18.96
C ILE A 120 15.37 -2.91 19.62
N THR A 121 15.61 -4.03 18.93
CA THR A 121 16.23 -5.23 19.52
C THR A 121 17.72 -5.36 19.24
N GLU A 122 18.22 -4.74 18.18
CA GLU A 122 19.60 -4.86 17.74
C GLU A 122 20.32 -3.50 17.75
N PRO A 123 21.60 -3.43 18.18
CA PRO A 123 22.42 -2.23 18.02
C PRO A 123 22.49 -1.84 16.53
N GLN A 124 22.26 -0.56 16.22
CA GLN A 124 22.27 -0.04 14.85
C GLN A 124 23.44 0.92 14.61
N PRO A 125 24.69 0.44 14.56
CA PRO A 125 25.86 1.31 14.45
C PRO A 125 25.88 2.15 13.16
N GLU A 126 25.25 1.68 12.09
CA GLU A 126 25.14 2.44 10.82
C GLU A 126 24.12 3.58 10.92
N LEU A 127 22.93 3.34 11.50
CA LEU A 127 21.96 4.40 11.78
C LEU A 127 22.53 5.43 12.75
N GLU A 128 23.24 5.01 13.80
CA GLU A 128 23.90 5.93 14.74
C GLU A 128 24.96 6.81 14.05
N ARG A 129 25.72 6.23 13.11
CA ARG A 129 26.70 6.97 12.31
C ARG A 129 26.01 7.98 11.39
N ASP A 130 24.96 7.55 10.70
CA ASP A 130 24.24 8.39 9.73
C ASP A 130 23.49 9.53 10.44
N PHE A 131 22.88 9.27 11.61
CA PHE A 131 22.29 10.31 12.46
C PHE A 131 23.32 11.34 12.92
N LYS A 132 24.50 10.90 13.39
CA LYS A 132 25.59 11.82 13.76
C LYS A 132 26.09 12.64 12.57
N GLN A 133 26.13 12.08 11.37
CA GLN A 133 26.57 12.79 10.18
C GLN A 133 25.53 13.82 9.69
N ILE A 134 24.24 13.55 9.86
CA ILE A 134 23.16 14.44 9.39
C ILE A 134 22.81 15.51 10.44
N PHE A 135 22.85 15.17 11.73
CA PHE A 135 22.34 16.01 12.82
C PHE A 135 23.39 16.34 13.90
N GLY A 136 24.62 15.83 13.80
CA GLY A 136 25.66 16.01 14.83
C GLY A 136 26.44 17.31 14.78
N ASP A 137 26.28 18.13 13.73
CA ASP A 137 27.12 19.31 13.46
C ASP A 137 26.49 20.66 13.86
N ASP A 138 25.54 20.72 14.81
CA ASP A 138 24.95 22.02 15.20
C ASP A 138 24.80 22.33 16.70
N HIS A 139 25.59 21.68 17.57
CA HIS A 139 25.73 22.14 18.95
C HIS A 139 27.19 22.14 19.43
N GLY A 140 27.89 23.24 19.14
CA GLY A 140 29.20 23.48 19.73
C GLY A 140 29.91 24.75 19.26
N ASP A 141 29.27 25.92 19.37
CA ASP A 141 29.98 27.15 19.77
C ASP A 141 29.00 28.32 19.99
N LYS A 142 28.64 28.54 21.26
CA LYS A 142 28.55 29.87 21.90
C LYS A 142 28.73 29.73 23.41
#